data_AF-A0A1C7AG31-F1
#
_entry.id   AF-A0A1C7AG31-F1
#
_cell.length_a   1.000
_cell.length_b   1.000
_cell.length_c   1.000
_cell.angle_alpha   90.00
_cell.angle_beta   90.00
_cell.angle_gamma   90.00
#
_symmetry.space_group_name_H-M   'P 1'
#
loop_
_entity.id
_entity.type
_entity.pdbx_description
1 polymer ?
#
loop_
_entity_poly.entity_id
_entity_poly.type
_entity_poly.pdbx_seq_one_letter_code
_entity_poly.pdbx_strand_id
1 'polypeptide(L)'
;MGSLLRGPRSRWLAVFFVALIMLGVGAAAAWFGSENSSRPVFSDVWGGLSRPDGPAKGHAADKAPAALAPSLAELLPGLEAKSAAHPDDVGAQILLAQTYNELGRRADGLKVLERLAKARPNDGEIAFARADLLGHGENAAELRQSFDLYARAATLTPRLIPLARLHQGEVRARLGDRAGAIRIWEAHLARFPEDAHRALFESAIAQARAGTGG
;
A
#
# COMPACT_ATOMS: atom_id res chain seq x y z
N MET A 1 -2.60 -83.21 -3.25
CA MET A 1 -2.81 -82.86 -1.83
C MET A 1 -2.74 -81.35 -1.69
N GLY A 2 -3.77 -80.73 -1.08
CA GLY A 2 -3.91 -79.27 -0.83
C GLY A 2 -4.66 -78.51 -1.94
N SER A 3 -6.00 -78.39 -1.98
CA SER A 3 -6.90 -77.58 -1.11
C SER A 3 -6.45 -76.12 -0.99
N LEU A 4 -7.22 -75.05 -1.17
CA LEU A 4 -8.64 -74.78 -1.45
C LEU A 4 -8.72 -73.23 -1.62
N LEU A 5 -9.64 -72.77 -2.48
CA LEU A 5 -10.54 -71.62 -2.28
C LEU A 5 -10.05 -70.15 -2.30
N ARG A 6 -10.78 -69.41 -3.15
CA ARG A 6 -11.41 -68.09 -2.92
C ARG A 6 -10.55 -66.83 -3.01
N GLY A 7 -10.77 -66.06 -4.07
CA GLY A 7 -10.87 -64.58 -3.94
C GLY A 7 -12.23 -64.19 -3.33
N PRO A 8 -12.71 -62.95 -3.52
CA PRO A 8 -12.06 -61.64 -3.45
C PRO A 8 -12.67 -60.80 -2.30
N ARG A 9 -12.00 -59.73 -1.85
CA ARG A 9 -12.67 -58.62 -1.12
C ARG A 9 -12.16 -57.28 -1.60
N SER A 10 -12.85 -56.79 -2.61
CA SER A 10 -13.19 -55.39 -2.76
C SER A 10 -13.71 -54.82 -1.43
N ARG A 11 -13.22 -53.64 -1.05
CA ARG A 11 -14.08 -52.65 -0.41
C ARG A 11 -13.74 -51.26 -0.93
N TRP A 12 -14.61 -50.84 -1.85
CA TRP A 12 -15.09 -49.47 -2.03
C TRP A 12 -14.06 -48.49 -2.61
N LEU A 13 -14.15 -48.25 -3.92
CA LEU A 13 -15.02 -47.22 -4.53
C LEU A 13 -14.40 -45.84 -4.29
N ALA A 14 -14.20 -44.99 -5.27
CA ALA A 14 -14.74 -44.95 -6.62
C ALA A 14 -13.88 -43.87 -7.31
N VAL A 15 -13.42 -44.09 -8.55
CA VAL A 15 -14.14 -43.61 -9.75
C VAL A 15 -13.94 -42.11 -9.95
N PHE A 16 -13.40 -41.61 -11.06
CA PHE A 16 -13.13 -42.22 -12.36
C PHE A 16 -12.32 -41.18 -13.16
N PHE A 17 -11.47 -41.70 -14.04
CA PHE A 17 -11.24 -41.27 -15.43
C PHE A 17 -10.55 -39.90 -15.69
N VAL A 18 -9.35 -39.89 -16.29
CA VAL A 18 -9.04 -40.24 -17.71
C VAL A 18 -9.75 -39.23 -18.63
N ALA A 19 -9.10 -38.41 -19.45
CA ALA A 19 -8.09 -38.79 -20.43
C ALA A 19 -7.39 -37.55 -21.03
N LEU A 20 -6.17 -37.78 -21.53
CA LEU A 20 -5.56 -37.26 -22.79
C LEU A 20 -5.83 -35.78 -23.12
N ILE A 21 -4.85 -34.86 -23.14
CA ILE A 21 -3.60 -34.86 -23.93
C ILE A 21 -3.74 -35.58 -25.28
N MET A 22 -4.16 -34.85 -26.32
CA MET A 22 -3.28 -34.48 -27.44
C MET A 22 -4.06 -33.72 -28.54
N LEU A 23 -3.53 -32.55 -28.88
CA LEU A 23 -3.58 -31.88 -30.18
C LEU A 23 -4.93 -31.39 -30.72
N GLY A 24 -5.22 -30.12 -30.40
CA GLY A 24 -6.01 -29.22 -31.24
C GLY A 24 -5.26 -27.90 -31.41
N VAL A 25 -4.50 -27.79 -32.50
CA VAL A 25 -4.03 -26.51 -33.06
C VAL A 25 -5.23 -25.83 -33.71
N GLY A 26 -5.47 -24.56 -33.38
CA GLY A 26 -6.33 -23.66 -34.14
C GLY A 26 -7.72 -23.41 -33.51
N ALA A 27 -8.03 -22.12 -33.35
CA ALA A 27 -9.32 -21.54 -32.98
C ALA A 27 -9.71 -21.49 -31.48
N ALA A 28 -8.97 -20.68 -30.71
CA ALA A 28 -9.61 -19.79 -29.72
C ALA A 28 -8.77 -18.51 -29.47
N ALA A 29 -7.98 -18.06 -30.45
CA ALA A 29 -7.40 -16.73 -30.49
C ALA A 29 -8.50 -15.72 -30.88
N ALA A 30 -9.47 -15.46 -29.99
CA ALA A 30 -10.49 -14.42 -30.20
C ALA A 30 -11.32 -14.01 -28.97
N TRP A 31 -10.99 -14.41 -27.72
CA TRP A 31 -11.89 -14.12 -26.57
C TRP A 31 -11.25 -13.66 -25.26
N PHE A 32 -9.94 -13.50 -25.17
CA PHE A 32 -9.31 -12.81 -24.04
C PHE A 32 -8.57 -11.55 -24.51
N GLY A 33 -9.35 -10.62 -25.06
CA GLY A 33 -9.01 -9.21 -25.01
C GLY A 33 -9.37 -8.67 -23.63
N SER A 34 -8.42 -8.69 -22.70
CA SER A 34 -8.37 -7.68 -21.64
C SER A 34 -6.92 -7.23 -21.55
N GLU A 35 -6.62 -6.12 -22.22
CA GLU A 35 -5.39 -5.37 -22.02
C GLU A 35 -5.18 -5.13 -20.53
N ASN A 36 -4.26 -5.90 -19.96
CA ASN A 36 -3.19 -5.47 -19.06
C ASN A 36 -3.38 -4.08 -18.43
N SER A 37 -4.32 -3.95 -17.47
CA SER A 37 -4.49 -2.77 -16.63
C SER A 37 -3.63 -2.84 -15.37
N SER A 38 -2.38 -3.31 -15.50
CA SER A 38 -1.37 -3.26 -14.44
C SER A 38 -0.78 -1.85 -14.32
N ARG A 39 -1.61 -0.83 -14.09
CA ARG A 39 -1.12 0.42 -13.49
C ARG A 39 -1.02 0.16 -11.99
N PRO A 40 0.16 0.27 -11.36
CA PRO A 40 0.26 0.07 -9.93
C PRO A 40 -0.50 1.21 -9.22
N VAL A 41 -1.62 0.86 -8.57
CA VAL A 41 -2.47 1.73 -7.73
C VAL A 41 -1.68 2.64 -6.80
N PHE A 42 -0.46 2.25 -6.44
CA PHE A 42 0.50 3.04 -5.67
C PHE A 42 0.71 4.48 -6.17
N SER A 43 0.82 4.72 -7.49
CA SER A 43 0.98 6.10 -8.01
C SER A 43 -0.23 6.98 -7.73
N ASP A 44 -1.41 6.37 -7.69
CA ASP A 44 -2.67 7.08 -7.50
C ASP A 44 -2.92 7.33 -6.01
N VAL A 45 -2.57 6.34 -5.17
CA VAL A 45 -2.73 6.43 -3.71
C VAL A 45 -1.72 7.40 -3.10
N TRP A 46 -0.44 7.31 -3.44
CA TRP A 46 0.62 8.10 -2.76
C TRP A 46 1.15 9.27 -3.60
N GLY A 47 1.02 9.22 -4.93
CA GLY A 47 1.36 10.35 -5.81
C GLY A 47 0.34 11.49 -5.76
N GLY A 48 -0.89 11.24 -5.32
CA GLY A 48 -1.92 12.27 -5.12
C GLY A 48 -1.74 13.11 -3.85
N LEU A 49 -1.21 12.52 -2.78
CA LEU A 49 -1.03 13.14 -1.46
C LEU A 49 0.23 14.02 -1.33
N SER A 50 1.12 14.01 -2.33
CA SER A 50 2.41 14.71 -2.29
C SER A 50 2.44 16.04 -3.07
N ARG A 51 1.28 16.61 -3.47
CA ARG A 51 1.24 17.96 -4.06
C ARG A 51 1.14 19.01 -2.94
N PRO A 52 2.16 19.85 -2.71
CA PRO A 52 2.00 21.05 -1.91
C PRO A 52 1.17 22.06 -2.71
N ASP A 53 0.22 22.71 -2.05
CA ASP A 53 -0.75 23.63 -2.64
C ASP A 53 -0.07 24.71 -3.50
N GLY A 54 -0.26 24.62 -4.82
CA GLY A 54 -0.05 25.74 -5.75
C GLY A 54 -1.40 26.40 -6.03
N PRO A 55 -1.47 27.74 -6.21
CA PRO A 55 -2.73 28.44 -6.33
C PRO A 55 -3.49 27.92 -7.55
N ALA A 56 -4.68 27.38 -7.30
CA ALA A 56 -5.63 27.01 -8.33
C ALA A 56 -5.92 28.25 -9.19
N LYS A 57 -5.35 28.30 -10.39
CA LYS A 57 -5.78 29.25 -11.42
C LYS A 57 -7.24 28.92 -11.71
N GLY A 58 -8.11 29.86 -11.34
CA GLY A 58 -9.56 29.73 -11.43
C GLY A 58 -10.00 29.39 -12.84
N HIS A 59 -10.78 28.32 -12.95
CA HIS A 59 -11.71 28.18 -14.05
C HIS A 59 -12.99 28.87 -13.59
N ALA A 60 -13.21 30.10 -14.08
CA ALA A 60 -14.54 30.66 -14.10
C ALA A 60 -15.40 29.74 -14.97
N ALA A 61 -16.23 28.93 -14.32
CA ALA A 61 -17.25 28.12 -14.96
C ALA A 61 -18.53 28.26 -14.13
N ASP A 62 -19.62 28.41 -14.87
CA ASP A 62 -20.94 28.79 -14.42
C ASP A 62 -21.47 28.02 -13.20
N LYS A 63 -22.31 28.71 -12.43
CA LYS A 63 -23.08 28.17 -11.31
C LYS A 63 -24.09 27.13 -11.80
N ALA A 64 -23.65 25.91 -12.08
CA ALA A 64 -24.46 24.72 -11.90
C ALA A 64 -24.38 24.31 -10.42
N PRO A 65 -25.46 23.83 -9.77
CA PRO A 65 -25.35 23.25 -8.44
C PRO A 65 -24.38 22.07 -8.54
N ALA A 66 -23.24 22.18 -7.86
CA ALA A 66 -22.30 21.08 -7.72
C ALA A 66 -23.09 19.89 -7.17
N ALA A 67 -23.27 18.86 -7.98
CA ALA A 67 -23.64 17.55 -7.47
C ALA A 67 -22.57 17.22 -6.44
N LEU A 68 -22.96 17.19 -5.15
CA LEU A 68 -22.05 16.92 -4.06
C LEU A 68 -21.45 15.54 -4.31
N ALA A 69 -20.14 15.49 -4.55
CA ALA A 69 -19.44 14.22 -4.61
C ALA A 69 -19.73 13.46 -3.30
N PRO A 70 -19.99 12.13 -3.36
CA PRO A 70 -20.23 11.35 -2.16
C PRO A 70 -19.09 11.53 -1.15
N SER A 71 -19.45 11.68 0.12
CA SER A 71 -18.48 11.72 1.20
C SER A 71 -17.75 10.38 1.35
N LEU A 72 -16.55 10.41 1.92
CA LEU A 72 -15.78 9.19 2.16
C LEU A 72 -16.53 8.16 3.02
N ALA A 73 -17.36 8.63 3.96
CA ALA A 73 -18.21 7.79 4.78
C ALA A 73 -19.29 7.05 3.96
N GLU A 74 -19.87 7.71 2.95
CA GLU A 74 -20.86 7.11 2.05
C GLU A 74 -20.23 6.08 1.10
N LEU A 75 -18.96 6.27 0.74
CA LEU A 75 -18.22 5.35 -0.13
C LEU A 75 -17.67 4.12 0.60
N LEU A 76 -17.49 4.20 1.92
CA LEU A 76 -16.84 3.15 2.70
C LEU A 76 -17.49 1.76 2.54
N PRO A 77 -18.83 1.59 2.61
CA PRO A 77 -19.45 0.27 2.45
C PRO A 77 -19.14 -0.37 1.08
N GLY A 78 -19.08 0.45 0.02
CA GLY A 78 -18.71 -0.02 -1.31
C GLY A 78 -17.25 -0.45 -1.39
N LEU A 79 -16.35 0.28 -0.73
CA LEU A 79 -14.94 -0.07 -0.65
C LEU A 79 -14.71 -1.35 0.19
N GLU A 80 -15.43 -1.50 1.30
CA GLU A 80 -15.42 -2.72 2.13
C GLU A 80 -15.90 -3.94 1.31
N ALA A 81 -17.02 -3.82 0.60
CA ALA A 81 -17.55 -4.89 -0.24
C ALA A 81 -16.58 -5.27 -1.37
N LYS A 82 -16.01 -4.28 -2.07
CA LYS A 82 -15.02 -4.50 -3.12
C LYS A 82 -13.76 -5.19 -2.57
N SER A 83 -13.28 -4.75 -1.42
CA SER A 83 -12.10 -5.33 -0.76
C SER A 83 -12.38 -6.78 -0.31
N ALA A 84 -13.59 -7.08 0.15
CA ALA A 84 -13.99 -8.43 0.52
C ALA A 84 -14.10 -9.36 -0.70
N ALA A 85 -14.55 -8.85 -1.85
CA ALA A 85 -14.61 -9.60 -3.10
C ALA A 85 -13.23 -9.87 -3.71
N HIS A 86 -12.25 -8.99 -3.44
CA HIS A 86 -10.88 -9.09 -3.95
C HIS A 86 -9.86 -9.03 -2.79
N PRO A 87 -9.80 -10.06 -1.94
CA PRO A 87 -8.92 -10.07 -0.77
C PRO A 87 -7.43 -10.02 -1.12
N ASP A 88 -7.07 -10.45 -2.34
CA ASP A 88 -5.70 -10.45 -2.82
C ASP A 88 -5.23 -9.12 -3.41
N ASP A 89 -6.14 -8.18 -3.69
CA ASP A 89 -5.79 -6.84 -4.19
C ASP A 89 -5.19 -5.99 -3.06
N VAL A 90 -3.85 -5.99 -2.98
CA VAL A 90 -3.09 -5.22 -2.00
C VAL A 90 -3.48 -3.74 -2.05
N GLY A 91 -3.61 -3.18 -3.25
CA GLY A 91 -3.88 -1.76 -3.44
C GLY A 91 -5.25 -1.38 -2.87
N ALA A 92 -6.28 -2.17 -3.18
CA ALA A 92 -7.63 -1.95 -2.63
C ALA A 92 -7.66 -2.07 -1.10
N GLN A 93 -6.93 -3.05 -0.54
CA GLN A 93 -6.86 -3.24 0.91
C GLN A 93 -6.09 -2.11 1.61
N ILE A 94 -5.01 -1.59 1.02
CA ILE A 94 -4.29 -0.41 1.52
C ILE A 94 -5.19 0.82 1.48
N LEU A 95 -5.91 1.03 0.36
CA LEU A 95 -6.84 2.14 0.22
C LEU A 95 -7.96 2.08 1.27
N LEU A 96 -8.49 0.88 1.55
CA LEU A 96 -9.44 0.67 2.64
C LEU A 96 -8.85 1.04 4.00
N ALA A 97 -7.61 0.65 4.27
CA ALA A 97 -6.94 0.99 5.52
C ALA A 97 -6.75 2.50 5.71
N GLN A 98 -6.35 3.21 4.66
CA GLN A 98 -6.23 4.68 4.67
C GLN A 98 -7.60 5.34 4.83
N THR A 99 -8.61 4.83 4.13
CA THR A 99 -9.99 5.31 4.25
C THR A 99 -10.50 5.20 5.69
N TYR A 100 -10.22 4.08 6.36
CA TYR A 100 -10.51 3.97 7.79
C TYR A 100 -9.77 5.02 8.63
N ASN A 101 -8.50 5.27 8.34
CA ASN A 101 -7.72 6.28 9.05
C ASN A 101 -8.31 7.69 8.91
N GLU A 102 -8.65 8.11 7.69
CA GLU A 102 -9.26 9.42 7.41
C GLU A 102 -10.62 9.60 8.10
N LEU A 103 -11.35 8.50 8.31
CA LEU A 103 -12.61 8.50 9.04
C LEU A 103 -12.43 8.39 10.58
N GLY A 104 -11.21 8.55 11.09
CA GLY A 104 -10.89 8.43 12.52
C GLY A 104 -10.91 6.98 13.05
N ARG A 105 -11.12 6.00 12.18
CA ARG A 105 -11.14 4.55 12.49
C ARG A 105 -9.75 3.93 12.33
N ARG A 106 -8.69 4.63 12.79
CA ARG A 106 -7.29 4.20 12.64
C ARG A 106 -7.03 2.76 13.07
N ALA A 107 -7.65 2.30 14.16
CA ALA A 107 -7.50 0.94 14.65
C ALA A 107 -7.97 -0.11 13.63
N ASP A 108 -9.03 0.16 12.87
CA ASP A 108 -9.52 -0.75 11.83
C ASP A 108 -8.58 -0.75 10.62
N GLY A 109 -8.04 0.41 10.24
CA GLY A 109 -7.00 0.51 9.22
C GLY A 109 -5.75 -0.31 9.56
N LEU A 110 -5.27 -0.21 10.80
CA LEU A 110 -4.13 -1.00 11.28
C LEU A 110 -4.43 -2.51 11.24
N LYS A 111 -5.64 -2.95 11.62
CA LYS A 111 -6.03 -4.38 11.51
C LYS A 111 -5.97 -4.89 10.07
N VAL A 112 -6.39 -4.07 9.09
CA VAL A 112 -6.29 -4.42 7.66
C VAL A 112 -4.82 -4.61 7.27
N LEU A 113 -3.97 -3.62 7.57
CA LEU A 113 -2.54 -3.66 7.22
C LEU A 113 -1.78 -4.77 7.95
N GLU A 114 -2.18 -5.14 9.17
CA GLU A 114 -1.58 -6.25 9.90
C GLU A 114 -1.90 -7.61 9.30
N ARG A 115 -3.12 -7.80 8.80
CA ARG A 115 -3.48 -9.02 8.05
C ARG A 115 -2.68 -9.10 6.76
N LEU A 116 -2.57 -8.00 6.02
CA LEU A 116 -1.74 -7.92 4.82
C LEU A 116 -0.27 -8.23 5.11
N ALA A 117 0.31 -7.64 6.15
CA ALA A 117 1.71 -7.85 6.51
C ALA A 117 2.00 -9.29 6.94
N LYS A 118 1.03 -9.97 7.56
CA LYS A 118 1.14 -11.41 7.87
C LYS A 118 1.11 -12.27 6.61
N ALA A 119 0.24 -11.95 5.65
CA ALA A 119 0.11 -12.69 4.40
C ALA A 119 1.29 -12.43 3.43
N ARG A 120 1.80 -11.19 3.41
CA ARG A 120 2.84 -10.71 2.49
C ARG A 120 3.92 -9.94 3.26
N PRO A 121 4.77 -10.63 4.05
CA PRO A 121 5.73 -9.97 4.93
C PRO A 121 6.82 -9.18 4.18
N ASN A 122 7.08 -9.51 2.91
CA ASN A 122 8.14 -8.88 2.10
C ASN A 122 7.60 -7.88 1.08
N ASP A 123 6.42 -7.32 1.33
CA ASP A 123 5.84 -6.26 0.51
C ASP A 123 6.17 -4.89 1.09
N GLY A 124 6.94 -4.09 0.35
CA GLY A 124 7.36 -2.77 0.79
C GLY A 124 6.23 -1.73 0.81
N GLU A 125 5.17 -1.90 0.01
CA GLU A 125 4.02 -0.99 0.02
C GLU A 125 3.17 -1.20 1.27
N ILE A 126 2.99 -2.46 1.69
CA ILE A 126 2.33 -2.79 2.96
C ILE A 126 3.16 -2.25 4.14
N ALA A 127 4.49 -2.41 4.09
CA ALA A 127 5.37 -1.85 5.11
C ALA A 127 5.26 -0.31 5.18
N PHE A 128 5.24 0.37 4.03
CA PHE A 128 5.08 1.82 3.94
C PHE A 128 3.74 2.29 4.49
N ALA A 129 2.63 1.71 4.03
CA ALA A 129 1.28 2.08 4.49
C ALA A 129 1.12 1.89 6.00
N ARG A 130 1.71 0.82 6.55
CA ARG A 130 1.69 0.59 8.00
C ARG A 130 2.58 1.58 8.75
N ALA A 131 3.74 1.93 8.19
CA ALA A 131 4.59 2.97 8.74
C ALA A 131 3.85 4.30 8.82
N ASP A 132 3.11 4.66 7.78
CA ASP A 132 2.36 5.91 7.69
C ASP A 132 1.24 6.00 8.73
N LEU A 133 0.38 4.99 8.83
CA LEU A 133 -0.66 4.97 9.87
C LEU A 133 -0.09 4.98 11.30
N LEU A 134 1.03 4.28 11.53
CA LEU A 134 1.74 4.32 12.82
C LEU A 134 2.36 5.69 13.09
N GLY A 135 2.88 6.31 12.04
CA GLY A 135 3.41 7.67 12.03
C GLY A 135 2.39 8.66 12.57
N HIS A 136 1.13 8.62 12.14
CA HIS A 136 0.10 9.55 12.62
C HIS A 136 -0.27 9.43 14.12
N GLY A 137 0.19 8.39 14.83
CA GLY A 137 -0.04 8.24 16.26
C GLY A 137 0.84 9.16 17.12
N GLU A 138 0.44 9.43 18.36
CA GLU A 138 1.22 10.24 19.31
C GLU A 138 2.17 9.39 20.18
N ASN A 139 2.00 8.07 20.16
CA ASN A 139 2.78 7.16 20.98
C ASN A 139 4.21 6.99 20.45
N ALA A 140 5.21 7.31 21.27
CA ALA A 140 6.63 7.17 20.92
C ALA A 140 7.01 5.74 20.47
N ALA A 141 6.34 4.70 20.99
CA ALA A 141 6.57 3.32 20.53
C ALA A 141 6.09 3.11 19.09
N GLU A 142 4.92 3.64 18.74
CA GLU A 142 4.39 3.58 17.37
C GLU A 142 5.27 4.40 16.41
N LEU A 143 5.76 5.56 16.84
CA LEU A 143 6.70 6.37 16.06
C LEU A 143 8.00 5.63 15.77
N ARG A 144 8.60 4.97 16.77
CA ARG A 144 9.80 4.15 16.53
C ARG A 144 9.53 3.01 15.56
N GLN A 145 8.39 2.33 15.71
CA GLN A 145 7.99 1.27 14.79
C GLN A 145 7.75 1.80 13.36
N SER A 146 7.14 2.98 13.23
CA SER A 146 6.97 3.67 11.94
C SER A 146 8.31 3.94 11.27
N PHE A 147 9.29 4.47 12.03
CA PHE A 147 10.64 4.73 11.53
C PHE A 147 11.30 3.47 10.94
N ASP A 148 11.20 2.33 11.64
CA ASP A 148 11.78 1.06 11.21
C ASP A 148 11.06 0.50 9.97
N LEU A 149 9.73 0.64 9.92
CA LEU A 149 8.93 0.18 8.79
C LEU A 149 9.19 0.99 7.52
N TYR A 150 9.43 2.30 7.62
CA TYR A 150 9.89 3.08 6.46
C TYR A 150 11.27 2.63 5.96
N ALA A 151 12.20 2.29 6.86
CA ALA A 151 13.51 1.73 6.47
C ALA A 151 13.32 0.42 5.69
N ARG A 152 12.42 -0.44 6.18
CA ARG A 152 12.08 -1.70 5.54
C ARG A 152 11.43 -1.49 4.18
N ALA A 153 10.47 -0.56 4.07
CA ALA A 153 9.80 -0.22 2.83
C ALA A 153 10.78 0.25 1.74
N ALA A 154 11.72 1.13 2.10
CA ALA A 154 12.77 1.61 1.20
C ALA A 154 13.71 0.49 0.72
N THR A 155 13.92 -0.54 1.55
CA THR A 155 14.75 -1.71 1.22
C THR A 155 14.02 -2.66 0.27
N LEU A 156 12.74 -2.94 0.55
CA LEU A 156 11.92 -3.86 -0.23
C LEU A 156 11.49 -3.26 -1.58
N THR A 157 11.23 -1.96 -1.61
CA THR A 157 10.73 -1.26 -2.80
C THR A 157 11.53 0.03 -3.01
N PRO A 158 12.63 0.00 -3.79
CA PRO A 158 13.53 1.14 -3.97
C PRO A 158 12.87 2.44 -4.47
N ARG A 159 11.76 2.34 -5.22
CA ARG A 159 11.00 3.54 -5.66
C ARG A 159 10.41 4.33 -4.49
N LEU A 160 10.30 3.73 -3.31
CA LEU A 160 9.82 4.36 -2.09
C LEU A 160 10.91 5.11 -1.33
N ILE A 161 12.18 5.01 -1.74
CA ILE A 161 13.30 5.62 -1.00
C ILE A 161 13.05 7.11 -0.71
N PRO A 162 12.65 7.97 -1.66
CA PRO A 162 12.47 9.39 -1.38
C PRO A 162 11.39 9.65 -0.33
N LEU A 163 10.18 9.10 -0.54
CA LEU A 163 9.07 9.28 0.40
C LEU A 163 9.38 8.67 1.78
N ALA A 164 9.96 7.47 1.82
CA ALA A 164 10.33 6.81 3.07
C ALA A 164 11.36 7.63 3.87
N ARG A 165 12.35 8.25 3.19
CA ARG A 165 13.34 9.11 3.86
C ARG A 165 12.73 10.41 4.35
N LEU A 166 11.80 10.99 3.60
CA LEU A 166 11.07 12.19 4.01
C LEU A 166 10.33 11.92 5.33
N HIS A 167 9.47 10.90 5.36
CA HIS A 167 8.70 10.54 6.55
C HIS A 167 9.55 10.03 7.72
N GLN A 168 10.67 9.35 7.47
CA GLN A 168 11.59 8.98 8.55
C GLN A 168 12.15 10.20 9.28
N GLY A 169 12.45 11.29 8.55
CA GLY A 169 12.87 12.53 9.17
C GLY A 169 11.72 13.19 9.96
N GLU A 170 10.50 13.19 9.44
CA GLU A 170 9.32 13.71 10.15
C GLU A 170 9.08 12.97 11.47
N VAL A 171 9.15 11.64 11.43
CA VAL A 171 9.03 10.78 12.61
C VAL A 171 10.16 11.08 13.63
N ARG A 172 11.40 11.27 13.17
CA ARG A 172 12.52 11.68 14.05
C ARG A 172 12.28 13.04 14.69
N ALA A 173 11.81 14.01 13.93
CA ALA A 173 11.49 15.33 14.45
C ALA A 173 10.37 15.26 15.51
N ARG A 174 9.34 14.44 15.29
CA ARG A 174 8.24 14.22 16.25
C ARG A 174 8.66 13.44 17.49
N LEU A 175 9.70 12.62 17.39
CA LEU A 175 10.39 12.03 18.54
C LEU A 175 11.32 13.01 19.28
N GLY A 176 11.37 14.28 18.87
CA GLY A 176 12.24 15.31 19.43
C GLY A 176 13.67 15.31 18.89
N ASP A 177 14.04 14.33 18.04
CA ASP A 177 15.36 14.23 17.40
C ASP A 177 15.38 14.97 16.05
N ARG A 178 15.17 16.28 16.14
CA ARG A 178 15.18 17.17 14.97
C ARG A 178 16.55 17.20 14.27
N ALA A 179 17.64 17.12 15.03
CA ALA A 179 18.98 17.04 14.45
C ALA A 179 19.15 15.75 13.63
N GLY A 180 18.61 14.62 14.12
CA GLY A 180 18.54 13.37 13.37
C GLY A 180 17.68 13.45 12.13
N ALA A 181 16.56 14.17 12.17
CA ALA A 181 15.73 14.42 11.00
C ALA A 181 16.52 15.13 9.88
N ILE A 182 17.19 16.24 10.22
CA ILE A 182 18.02 17.00 9.28
C ILE A 182 19.11 16.13 8.66
N ARG A 183 19.82 15.32 9.47
CA ARG A 183 20.85 14.40 8.96
C ARG A 183 20.30 13.40 7.94
N ILE A 184 19.08 12.89 8.12
CA ILE A 184 18.46 11.94 7.18
C ILE A 184 18.18 12.64 5.84
N TRP A 185 17.59 13.82 5.88
CA TRP A 185 17.24 14.57 4.67
C TRP A 185 18.49 15.05 3.91
N GLU A 186 19.50 15.56 4.61
CA GLU A 186 20.78 15.96 4.02
C GLU A 186 21.51 14.77 3.38
N ALA A 187 21.55 13.63 4.06
CA ALA A 187 22.16 12.41 3.53
C ALA A 187 21.42 11.90 2.28
N HIS A 188 20.09 12.04 2.22
CA HIS A 188 19.31 11.72 1.02
C HIS A 188 19.70 12.63 -0.14
N LEU A 189 19.70 13.95 0.05
CA LEU A 189 20.04 14.92 -1.00
C LEU A 189 21.50 14.82 -1.47
N ALA A 190 22.43 14.48 -0.56
CA ALA A 190 23.82 14.24 -0.92
C ALA A 190 23.97 13.00 -1.83
N ARG A 191 23.15 11.97 -1.60
CA ARG A 191 23.15 10.74 -2.40
C ARG A 191 22.35 10.87 -3.71
N PHE A 192 21.28 11.65 -3.70
CA PHE A 192 20.35 11.84 -4.82
C PHE A 192 20.20 13.32 -5.14
N PRO A 193 21.22 13.96 -5.75
CA PRO A 193 21.16 15.39 -6.04
C PRO A 193 20.09 15.76 -7.07
N GLU A 194 19.72 14.86 -7.98
CA GLU A 194 18.68 15.15 -8.98
C GLU A 194 17.31 14.54 -8.61
N ASP A 195 17.06 14.29 -7.31
CA ASP A 195 15.77 13.76 -6.86
C ASP A 195 14.62 14.75 -7.18
N ALA A 196 13.58 14.26 -7.84
CA ALA A 196 12.39 15.05 -8.19
C ALA A 196 11.69 15.66 -6.97
N HIS A 197 11.88 15.10 -5.78
CA HIS A 197 11.31 15.56 -4.51
C HIS A 197 12.26 16.47 -3.72
N ARG A 198 13.40 16.88 -4.29
CA ARG A 198 14.42 17.72 -3.63
C ARG A 198 13.83 18.88 -2.83
N ALA A 199 12.88 19.61 -3.41
CA ALA A 199 12.25 20.75 -2.77
C ALA A 199 11.52 20.40 -1.45
N LEU A 200 10.95 19.20 -1.34
CA LEU A 200 10.30 18.73 -0.11
C LEU A 200 11.34 18.53 1.01
N PHE A 201 12.49 17.95 0.69
CA PHE A 201 13.58 17.78 1.65
C PHE A 201 14.17 19.12 2.10
N GLU A 202 14.42 20.03 1.15
CA GLU A 202 14.95 21.37 1.46
C GLU A 202 13.98 22.16 2.34
N SER A 203 12.68 22.09 2.05
CA SER A 203 11.62 22.67 2.89
C SER A 203 11.61 22.06 4.29
N ALA A 204 11.67 20.73 4.40
CA ALA A 204 11.69 20.04 5.69
C ALA A 204 12.91 20.42 6.54
N ILE A 205 14.10 20.51 5.92
CA ILE A 205 15.33 20.97 6.58
C ILE A 205 15.18 22.41 7.07
N ALA A 206 14.66 23.31 6.24
CA ALA A 206 14.46 24.72 6.59
C ALA A 206 13.50 24.88 7.77
N GLN A 207 12.36 24.18 7.75
CA GLN A 207 11.37 24.20 8.83
C GLN A 207 11.93 23.65 10.13
N ALA A 208 12.65 22.53 10.07
CA ALA A 208 13.33 21.98 11.23
C ALA A 208 14.32 22.99 11.82
N ARG A 209 15.17 23.61 11.00
CA ARG A 209 16.13 24.63 11.47
C ARG A 209 15.45 25.86 12.05
N ALA A 210 14.34 26.33 11.48
CA ALA A 210 13.63 27.50 11.98
C ALA A 210 13.00 27.28 13.37
N GLY A 211 12.59 26.04 13.69
CA GLY A 211 11.97 25.71 14.97
C GLY A 211 12.92 25.75 16.19
N THR A 212 14.21 26.10 16.04
CA THR A 212 15.20 26.15 17.14
C THR A 212 15.22 27.48 17.91
N GLY A 213 14.23 28.36 17.71
CA GLY A 213 14.18 29.70 18.31
C GLY A 213 13.17 29.91 19.44
N GLY A 214 12.68 28.85 20.10
CA GLY A 214 11.72 28.94 21.21
C GLY A 214 12.33 28.56 22.55
#